data_AF-A0A1U7HH02-F1
#
_entry.id   AF-A0A1U7HH02-F1
#
_cell.length_a   1.000
_cell.length_b   1.000
_cell.length_c   1.000
_cell.angle_alpha   90.00
_cell.angle_beta   90.00
_cell.angle_gamma   90.00
#
_symmetry.space_group_name_H-M   'P 1'
#
loop_
_entity.id
_entity.type
_entity.pdbx_description
1 polymer ?
#
loop_
_entity_poly.entity_id
_entity_poly.type
_entity_poly.pdbx_seq_one_letter_code
_entity_poly.pdbx_strand_id
1 'polypeptide(L)'
;MITIDLTALRNNQIRDIEIIDLAGTGNNSLILTRLDLLNLSDTTNLLIVNGNVGDSLRSTTQGWLSGGSTILNGIAYNQFTSGVATLLVDADITLTIS
;
A
#
# COMPACT_ATOMS: atom_id res chain seq x y z
N MET A 1 9.67 -14.31 5.31
CA MET A 1 8.26 -13.89 5.42
C MET A 1 8.13 -12.97 6.59
N ILE A 2 7.74 -11.73 6.32
CA ILE A 2 7.43 -10.69 7.29
C ILE A 2 5.99 -10.23 7.03
N THR A 3 5.27 -9.88 8.09
CA THR A 3 3.97 -9.22 8.00
C THR A 3 4.07 -7.86 8.66
N ILE A 4 3.75 -6.82 7.90
CA ILE A 4 3.55 -5.46 8.39
C ILE A 4 2.03 -5.27 8.53
N ASP A 5 1.54 -5.25 9.76
CA ASP A 5 0.14 -4.97 10.06
C ASP A 5 0.02 -3.60 10.71
N LEU A 6 -0.37 -2.60 9.90
CA LEU A 6 -0.58 -1.24 10.39
C LEU A 6 -1.88 -1.11 11.18
N THR A 7 -2.83 -2.03 11.00
CA THR A 7 -4.15 -1.98 11.64
C THR A 7 -4.09 -2.26 13.15
N ALA A 8 -2.99 -2.88 13.60
CA ALA A 8 -2.71 -3.16 15.01
C ALA A 8 -2.05 -1.98 15.74
N LEU A 9 -1.64 -0.94 15.03
CA LEU A 9 -0.91 0.20 15.59
C LEU A 9 -1.87 1.33 15.94
N ARG A 10 -1.44 2.20 16.88
CA ARG A 10 -2.13 3.47 17.08
C ARG A 10 -1.81 4.38 15.90
N ASN A 11 -2.81 5.14 15.44
CA ASN A 11 -2.62 6.18 14.44
C ASN A 11 -1.43 7.09 14.80
N ASN A 12 -0.67 7.49 13.79
CA ASN A 12 0.50 8.38 13.90
C ASN A 12 1.64 7.79 14.76
N GLN A 13 1.67 6.49 15.02
CA GLN A 13 2.83 5.85 15.65
C GLN A 13 3.98 5.68 14.64
N ILE A 14 3.66 5.54 13.35
CA ILE A 14 4.57 5.56 12.22
C ILE A 14 4.15 6.74 11.34
N ARG A 15 5.11 7.57 10.91
CA ARG A 15 4.89 8.84 10.19
C ARG A 15 6.03 9.10 9.21
N ASP A 16 5.82 10.09 8.34
CA ASP A 16 6.74 10.53 7.30
C ASP A 16 7.11 9.38 6.33
N ILE A 17 6.11 8.55 6.00
CA ILE A 17 6.23 7.41 5.09
C ILE A 17 5.37 7.62 3.85
N GLU A 18 6.02 7.65 2.69
CA GLU A 18 5.37 7.63 1.38
C GLU A 18 5.63 6.33 0.60
N ILE A 19 6.62 5.53 1.03
CA ILE A 19 7.03 4.29 0.35
C ILE A 19 7.18 3.17 1.38
N ILE A 20 6.54 2.02 1.10
CA ILE A 20 6.82 0.75 1.76
C ILE A 20 7.38 -0.22 0.72
N ASP A 21 8.55 -0.79 0.98
CA ASP A 21 9.17 -1.77 0.11
C ASP A 21 9.08 -3.16 0.72
N LEU A 22 8.34 -4.05 0.05
CA LEU A 22 8.18 -5.45 0.42
C LEU A 22 9.19 -6.36 -0.31
N ALA A 23 9.93 -5.82 -1.28
CA ALA A 23 10.89 -6.61 -2.06
C ALA A 23 12.01 -7.17 -1.16
N GLY A 24 12.46 -8.38 -1.49
CA GLY A 24 13.52 -9.05 -0.75
C GLY A 24 13.30 -10.56 -0.69
N THR A 25 13.78 -11.19 0.39
CA THR A 25 13.67 -12.65 0.55
C THR A 25 12.36 -13.06 1.21
N GLY A 26 11.63 -13.94 0.52
CA GLY A 26 10.40 -14.57 1.00
C GLY A 26 9.17 -13.71 0.78
N ASN A 27 8.00 -14.34 0.95
CA ASN A 27 6.71 -13.74 0.68
C ASN A 27 6.32 -12.82 1.84
N ASN A 28 6.32 -11.51 1.62
CA ASN A 28 5.98 -10.52 2.63
C ASN A 28 4.54 -10.04 2.46
N SER A 29 4.00 -9.43 3.51
CA SER A 29 2.59 -9.00 3.51
C SER A 29 2.43 -7.64 4.18
N LEU A 30 1.60 -6.80 3.57
CA LEU A 30 1.16 -5.53 4.13
C LEU A 30 -0.35 -5.56 4.37
N ILE A 31 -0.77 -5.22 5.59
CA ILE A 31 -2.17 -5.05 5.97
C ILE A 31 -2.35 -3.60 6.41
N LEU A 32 -3.28 -2.90 5.77
CA LEU A 32 -3.57 -1.50 6.10
C LEU A 32 -5.04 -1.15 5.88
N THR A 33 -5.51 -0.16 6.62
CA THR A 33 -6.74 0.57 6.32
C THR A 33 -6.43 1.83 5.50
N ARG A 34 -7.48 2.44 4.95
CA ARG A 34 -7.37 3.78 4.35
C ARG A 34 -6.90 4.82 5.37
N LEU A 35 -7.35 4.71 6.63
CA LEU A 35 -6.98 5.64 7.68
C LEU A 35 -5.49 5.51 8.05
N ASP A 36 -4.95 4.29 8.04
CA ASP A 36 -3.53 4.08 8.24
C ASP A 36 -2.71 4.82 7.18
N LEU A 37 -3.06 4.66 5.89
CA LEU A 37 -2.40 5.39 4.80
C LEU A 37 -2.44 6.91 5.00
N LEU A 38 -3.61 7.47 5.33
CA LEU A 38 -3.76 8.92 5.56
C LEU A 38 -2.96 9.42 6.77
N ASN A 39 -2.58 8.54 7.68
CA ASN A 39 -1.82 8.87 8.89
C ASN A 39 -0.32 8.58 8.74
N LEU A 40 0.12 8.01 7.60
CA LEU A 40 1.53 7.74 7.34
C LEU A 40 2.32 8.99 6.98
N SER A 41 1.69 10.03 6.44
CA SER A 41 2.35 11.27 6.04
C SER A 41 1.46 12.48 6.29
N ASP A 42 2.02 13.55 6.84
CA ASP A 42 1.34 14.83 7.00
C ASP A 42 1.42 15.70 5.73
N THR A 43 2.18 15.27 4.72
CA THR A 43 2.45 16.08 3.51
C THR A 43 1.84 15.49 2.24
N THR A 44 1.58 14.18 2.21
CA THR A 44 0.93 13.52 1.08
C THR A 44 -0.12 12.54 1.55
N ASN A 45 -1.11 12.28 0.69
CA ASN A 45 -2.07 11.20 0.85
C ASN A 45 -1.72 10.03 -0.08
N LEU A 46 -0.43 9.84 -0.40
CA LEU A 46 0.05 8.86 -1.34
C LEU A 46 0.94 7.83 -0.62
N LEU A 47 0.60 6.55 -0.80
CA LEU A 47 1.51 5.45 -0.48
C LEU A 47 1.87 4.69 -1.75
N ILE A 48 3.16 4.47 -1.95
CA ILE A 48 3.71 3.58 -2.97
C ILE A 48 4.17 2.30 -2.26
N VAL A 49 3.71 1.15 -2.74
CA VAL A 49 4.11 -0.16 -2.23
C VAL A 49 4.87 -0.89 -3.32
N ASN A 50 6.18 -1.02 -3.12
CA ASN A 50 7.05 -1.84 -3.97
C ASN A 50 7.03 -3.29 -3.47
N GLY A 51 7.24 -4.25 -4.37
CA GLY A 51 7.31 -5.66 -4.01
C GLY A 51 7.63 -6.52 -5.21
N ASN A 52 7.57 -7.84 -5.04
CA ASN A 52 7.77 -8.79 -6.12
C ASN A 52 6.78 -9.96 -6.02
N VAL A 53 6.86 -10.87 -6.99
CA VAL A 53 6.00 -12.06 -7.05
C VAL A 53 6.10 -12.85 -5.75
N GLY A 54 4.95 -13.04 -5.11
CA GLY A 54 4.80 -13.76 -3.85
C GLY A 54 4.42 -12.85 -2.68
N ASP A 55 4.64 -11.54 -2.80
CA ASP A 55 4.17 -10.56 -1.83
C ASP A 55 2.66 -10.34 -1.91
N SER A 56 2.08 -9.85 -0.82
CA SER A 56 0.64 -9.60 -0.74
C SER A 56 0.29 -8.29 -0.03
N LEU A 57 -0.82 -7.68 -0.45
CA LEU A 57 -1.41 -6.53 0.22
C LEU A 57 -2.90 -6.78 0.48
N ARG A 58 -3.33 -6.54 1.72
CA ARG A 58 -4.74 -6.62 2.12
C ARG A 58 -5.25 -5.28 2.64
N SER A 59 -6.28 -4.75 1.99
CA SER A 59 -7.01 -3.56 2.41
C SER A 59 -8.48 -3.66 1.99
N THR A 60 -9.28 -4.33 2.80
CA THR A 60 -10.69 -4.62 2.49
C THR A 60 -11.63 -3.67 3.21
N THR A 61 -12.81 -3.46 2.64
CA THR A 61 -13.90 -2.63 3.20
C THR A 61 -13.49 -1.17 3.42
N GLN A 62 -12.65 -0.64 2.54
CA GLN A 62 -12.13 0.72 2.57
C GLN A 62 -12.65 1.59 1.40
N GLY A 63 -13.43 1.01 0.47
CA GLY A 63 -14.04 1.75 -0.63
C GLY A 63 -13.05 2.14 -1.71
N TRP A 64 -12.06 1.29 -1.98
CA TRP A 64 -11.05 1.52 -3.00
C TRP A 64 -11.64 1.46 -4.41
N LEU A 65 -11.43 2.52 -5.18
CA LEU A 65 -11.76 2.61 -6.60
C LEU A 65 -10.48 2.40 -7.41
N SER A 66 -10.51 1.45 -8.36
CA SER A 66 -9.40 1.23 -9.29
C SER A 66 -9.29 2.39 -10.28
N GLY A 67 -8.08 2.94 -10.39
CA GLY A 67 -7.70 3.92 -11.42
C GLY A 67 -7.07 3.28 -12.66
N GLY A 68 -6.95 1.95 -12.70
CA GLY A 68 -6.19 1.22 -13.72
C GLY A 68 -4.70 1.13 -13.38
N SER A 69 -3.88 0.92 -14.41
CA SER A 69 -2.43 0.80 -14.26
C SER A 69 -1.72 2.09 -14.66
N THR A 70 -0.63 2.40 -13.95
CA THR A 70 0.27 3.53 -14.26
C THR A 70 1.73 3.08 -14.22
N ILE A 71 2.61 3.81 -14.91
CA ILE A 71 4.05 3.57 -14.90
C ILE A 71 4.72 4.68 -14.11
N LEU A 72 5.54 4.32 -13.13
CA LEU A 72 6.40 5.24 -12.38
C LEU A 72 7.81 4.68 -12.36
N ASN A 73 8.77 5.47 -12.84
CA ASN A 73 10.20 5.09 -12.91
C ASN A 73 10.46 3.74 -13.61
N GLY A 74 9.63 3.38 -14.59
CA GLY A 74 9.75 2.13 -15.35
C GLY A 74 9.10 0.90 -14.69
N ILE A 75 8.47 1.07 -13.52
CA ILE A 75 7.72 0.02 -12.82
C ILE A 75 6.22 0.23 -13.04
N ALA A 76 5.49 -0.86 -13.26
CA ALA A 76 4.03 -0.83 -13.39
C ALA A 76 3.37 -0.96 -12.02
N TYR A 77 2.41 -0.06 -11.75
CA TYR A 77 1.62 -0.05 -10.53
C TYR A 77 0.14 -0.16 -10.85
N ASN A 78 -0.58 -0.90 -10.00
CA ASN A 78 -2.03 -0.80 -9.87
C ASN A 78 -2.35 0.42 -9.00
N GLN A 79 -3.17 1.34 -9.53
CA GLN A 79 -3.59 2.55 -8.82
C GLN A 79 -4.97 2.37 -8.18
N PHE A 80 -5.09 2.79 -6.92
CA PHE A 80 -6.36 2.83 -6.19
C PHE A 80 -6.56 4.17 -5.49
N THR A 81 -7.82 4.60 -5.40
CA THR A 81 -8.20 5.81 -4.65
C THR A 81 -9.36 5.55 -3.70
N SER A 82 -9.36 6.21 -2.54
CA SER A 82 -10.51 6.21 -1.63
C SER A 82 -10.60 7.56 -0.91
N GLY A 83 -11.59 8.37 -1.29
CA GLY A 83 -11.62 9.79 -0.94
C GLY A 83 -10.35 10.48 -1.44
N VAL A 84 -9.58 11.10 -0.52
CA VAL A 84 -8.31 11.77 -0.84
C VAL A 84 -7.08 10.84 -0.80
N ALA A 85 -7.23 9.58 -0.38
CA ALA A 85 -6.13 8.61 -0.33
C ALA A 85 -5.81 8.06 -1.72
N THR A 86 -4.53 7.98 -2.06
CA THR A 86 -4.00 7.34 -3.26
C THR A 86 -3.05 6.21 -2.86
N LEU A 87 -3.25 5.03 -3.42
CA LEU A 87 -2.39 3.86 -3.21
C LEU A 87 -1.88 3.39 -4.57
N LEU A 88 -0.56 3.33 -4.73
CA LEU A 88 0.10 2.69 -5.86
C LEU A 88 0.73 1.40 -5.36
N VAL A 89 0.35 0.27 -5.94
CA VAL A 89 0.89 -1.05 -5.56
C VAL A 89 1.55 -1.67 -6.77
N ASP A 90 2.79 -2.13 -6.63
CA ASP A 90 3.50 -2.83 -7.69
C ASP A 90 2.61 -3.92 -8.31
N ALA A 91 2.61 -4.01 -9.64
CA ALA A 91 1.76 -4.92 -10.38
C ALA A 91 2.01 -6.40 -10.07
N ASP A 92 3.18 -6.74 -9.53
CA ASP A 92 3.55 -8.11 -9.16
C ASP A 92 3.01 -8.56 -7.79
N ILE A 93 2.49 -7.64 -6.98
CA ILE A 93 1.93 -7.94 -5.65
C ILE A 93 0.52 -8.54 -5.78
N THR A 94 0.25 -9.61 -5.02
CA THR A 94 -1.10 -10.17 -4.92
C THR A 94 -2.02 -9.28 -4.07
N LEU A 95 -3.13 -8.81 -4.65
CA LEU A 95 -4.04 -7.86 -4.01
C LEU A 95 -5.31 -8.51 -3.45
N THR A 96 -5.67 -8.15 -2.22
CA THR A 96 -7.01 -8.33 -1.65
C THR A 96 -7.54 -6.98 -1.20
N ILE A 97 -8.27 -6.29 -2.08
CA ILE A 97 -8.65 -4.88 -1.92
C ILE A 97 -10.13 -4.64 -2.22
N SER A 98 -10.83 -3.87 -1.38
CA SER A 98 -12.24 -3.45 -1.55
C SER A 98 -12.60 -2.20 -0.77
#